data_AF-A0A2I0D838-F1
#
_entry.id   AF-A0A2I0D838-F1
#
_cell.length_a   1.000
_cell.length_b   1.000
_cell.length_c   1.000
_cell.angle_alpha   90.00
_cell.angle_beta   90.00
_cell.angle_gamma   90.00
#
_symmetry.space_group_name_H-M   'P 1'
#
loop_
_entity.id
_entity.type
_entity.pdbx_description
1 polymer ?
#
loop_
_entity_poly.entity_id
_entity_poly.type
_entity_poly.pdbx_seq_one_letter_code
_entity_poly.pdbx_strand_id
1 'polypeptide(L)' 'MRKTLLILNISAFIASVLWLIFNPDFEPLISTLLTLGGLIGFVLIKPKKSEGKVVMKQKGGKKSKQYQSAGDMTIKK' A
#
# COMPACT_ATOMS: atom_id res chain seq x y z
N MET A 1 -5.10 -4.35 -8.44
CA MET A 1 -4.15 -3.23 -8.17
C MET A 1 -2.77 -3.72 -7.72
N ARG A 2 -2.57 -4.36 -6.55
CA ARG A 2 -1.21 -4.79 -6.12
C ARG A 2 -0.51 -5.73 -7.11
N LYS A 3 -1.23 -6.73 -7.65
CA LYS A 3 -0.69 -7.63 -8.70
C LYS A 3 -0.33 -6.88 -9.98
N THR A 4 -1.19 -5.94 -10.40
CA THR A 4 -0.96 -5.08 -11.58
C THR A 4 0.29 -4.22 -11.40
N LEU A 5 0.47 -3.61 -10.23
CA LEU A 5 1.66 -2.81 -9.89
C LEU A 5 2.92 -3.68 -9.83
N LEU A 6 2.82 -4.91 -9.35
CA LEU A 6 3.93 -5.86 -9.34
C LEU A 6 4.38 -6.21 -10.77
N ILE A 7 3.43 -6.56 -11.64
CA ILE A 7 3.71 -6.87 -13.05
C ILE A 7 4.37 -5.67 -13.73
N LEU A 8 3.86 -4.46 -13.50
CA LEU A 8 4.45 -3.24 -14.05
C LEU A 8 5.88 -3.03 -13.56
N ASN A 9 6.16 -3.18 -12.26
CA ASN A 9 7.51 -3.04 -11.71
C ASN A 9 8.48 -4.08 -12.30
N ILE A 10 8.03 -5.33 -12.46
CA ILE A 10 8.85 -6.38 -13.08
C ILE A 10 9.16 -6.03 -14.54
N SER A 11 8.17 -5.55 -15.30
CA SER A 11 8.41 -5.15 -16.69
C SER A 11 9.38 -3.98 -16.81
N ALA A 12 9.30 -2.99 -15.92
CA ALA A 12 10.22 -1.85 -15.88
C ALA A 12 11.65 -2.30 -15.54
N PHE A 13 11.80 -3.23 -14.60
CA PHE A 13 13.10 -3.81 -14.25
C PHE A 13 13.71 -4.61 -15.41
N ILE A 14 12.91 -5.42 -16.13
CA ILE A 14 13.40 -6.14 -17.31
C ILE A 14 13.85 -5.16 -18.39
N ALA A 15 13.07 -4.10 -18.64
CA ALA A 15 13.44 -3.07 -19.61
C ALA A 15 14.75 -2.34 -19.22
N SER A 16 14.94 -2.02 -17.94
CA SER A 16 16.19 -1.37 -17.49
C SER A 16 17.40 -2.31 -17.61
N VAL A 17 17.23 -3.61 -17.31
CA VAL A 17 18.29 -4.61 -17.48
C VAL A 17 18.65 -4.78 -18.96
N LEU A 18 17.66 -4.87 -19.85
CA LEU A 18 17.91 -4.92 -21.29
C LEU A 18 18.63 -3.66 -21.77
N TRP A 19 18.22 -2.49 -21.28
CA TRP A 19 18.89 -1.23 -21.60
C TRP A 19 20.35 -1.23 -21.14
N LEU A 20 20.63 -1.70 -19.92
CA LEU A 20 21.99 -1.82 -19.39
C LEU A 20 22.86 -2.82 -20.17
N ILE A 21 22.28 -3.92 -20.67
CA ILE A 21 23.01 -4.91 -21.47
C ILE A 21 23.37 -4.33 -22.84
N PHE A 22 22.44 -3.65 -23.51
CA PHE A 22 22.69 -3.11 -24.85
C PHE A 22 23.50 -1.82 -24.84
N ASN A 23 23.37 -1.01 -23.80
CA ASN A 23 24.10 0.25 -23.63
C ASN A 23 24.61 0.33 -22.17
N PRO A 24 25.79 -0.23 -21.88
CA PRO A 24 26.34 -0.25 -20.54
C PRO A 24 26.93 1.12 -20.15
N ASP A 25 26.03 2.06 -19.87
CA ASP A 25 26.35 3.41 -19.41
C ASP A 25 25.97 3.59 -17.92
N PHE A 26 26.30 4.77 -17.39
CA PHE A 26 25.99 5.12 -16.01
C PHE A 26 24.47 5.26 -15.76
N GLU A 27 23.70 5.81 -16.71
CA GLU A 27 22.26 6.00 -16.54
C GLU A 27 21.49 4.67 -16.45
N PRO A 28 21.71 3.69 -17.35
CA PRO A 28 21.03 2.40 -17.26
C PRO A 28 21.42 1.62 -16.01
N LEU A 29 22.64 1.81 -15.50
CA LEU A 29 23.10 1.20 -14.25
C LEU A 29 22.32 1.74 -13.05
N ILE A 30 22.22 3.06 -12.90
CA ILE A 30 21.44 3.68 -11.83
C ILE A 30 19.96 3.31 -11.95
N SER A 31 19.41 3.35 -13.16
CA SER A 31 18.03 2.98 -13.43
C SER A 31 17.73 1.54 -12.97
N THR A 32 18.63 0.61 -13.27
CA THR A 32 18.51 -0.79 -12.86
C THR A 32 18.62 -0.97 -11.34
N LEU A 33 19.51 -0.24 -10.68
CA LEU A 33 19.63 -0.26 -9.21
C LEU A 33 18.38 0.31 -8.52
N LEU A 34 17.83 1.41 -9.04
CA LEU A 34 16.62 2.05 -8.52
C LEU A 34 15.41 1.14 -8.67
N THR A 35 15.21 0.58 -9.86
CA THR A 35 14.10 -0.33 -10.12
C THR A 35 14.22 -1.62 -9.31
N LEU A 36 15.43 -2.17 -9.13
CA LEU A 36 15.69 -3.30 -8.23
C LEU A 36 15.34 -2.96 -6.78
N GLY A 37 15.81 -1.82 -6.26
CA GLY A 37 15.52 -1.36 -4.91
C GLY A 37 14.02 -1.13 -4.68
N GLY A 38 13.34 -0.56 -5.68
CA GLY A 38 11.88 -0.40 -5.68
C GLY A 38 11.15 -1.75 -5.63
N LEU A 39 11.62 -2.74 -6.39
CA LEU A 39 11.03 -4.09 -6.41
C LEU A 39 11.19 -4.80 -5.06
N ILE A 40 12.40 -4.73 -4.47
CA ILE A 40 12.69 -5.24 -3.13
C ILE A 40 11.79 -4.56 -2.10
N GLY A 41 11.71 -3.22 -2.14
CA GLY A 41 10.84 -2.45 -1.25
C GLY A 41 9.37 -2.84 -1.38
N PHE A 42 8.88 -3.01 -2.60
CA PHE A 42 7.49 -3.40 -2.86
C PHE A 42 7.14 -4.81 -2.34
N VAL A 43 8.10 -5.74 -2.39
CA VAL A 43 7.95 -7.10 -1.89
C VAL A 43 8.03 -7.15 -0.35
N LEU A 44 9.01 -6.48 0.24
CA LEU A 44 9.28 -6.54 1.68
C LEU A 44 8.34 -5.65 2.50
N ILE A 45 7.93 -4.49 1.97
CA ILE A 45 7.03 -3.58 2.67
C ILE A 45 5.61 -4.11 2.53
N LYS A 46 5.10 -4.72 3.61
CA LYS A 46 3.70 -5.11 3.68
C LYS A 46 2.84 -3.83 3.73
N PRO A 47 1.78 -3.74 2.91
CA PRO A 47 0.86 -2.62 3.02
C PRO A 47 0.30 -2.63 4.44
N LYS A 48 0.32 -1.46 5.11
CA LYS A 48 -0.39 -1.30 6.38
C LYS A 48 -1.83 -1.74 6.15
N LYS A 49 -2.29 -2.74 6.91
CA LYS A 49 -3.72 -3.05 6.94
C LYS A 49 -4.40 -1.77 7.42
N SER A 50 -5.25 -1.19 6.58
CA SER A 50 -6.26 -0.26 7.09
C SER A 50 -7.07 -1.08 8.08
N GLU A 51 -6.88 -0.83 9.38
CA GLU A 51 -7.79 -1.30 10.41
C GLU A 51 -9.09 -0.49 10.28
N GLY A 52 -9.84 -0.80 9.23
CA GLY A 52 -11.13 -0.22 8.92
C GLY A 52 -12.24 -0.85 9.74
N LYS A 53 -12.11 -0.81 11.06
CA LYS A 53 -13.27 -0.59 11.94
C LYS A 53 -12.84 0.52 12.88
N VAL A 54 -13.10 1.76 12.49
CA VAL A 54 -13.05 2.91 13.39
C VAL A 54 -14.00 2.57 14.54
N VAL A 55 -13.46 2.11 15.68
CA VAL A 55 -14.25 1.85 16.87
C VAL A 55 -14.57 3.20 17.46
N MET A 56 -15.69 3.77 17.03
CA MET A 56 -16.23 4.99 17.61
C MET A 56 -16.68 4.68 19.04
N LYS A 57 -15.90 5.12 20.03
CA LYS A 57 -16.25 5.03 21.46
C LYS A 57 -16.91 6.34 21.86
N GLN A 58 -18.23 6.33 21.99
CA GLN A 58 -18.99 7.47 22.48
C GLN A 58 -19.68 7.09 23.80
N LYS A 59 -19.43 7.88 24.86
CA LYS A 59 -20.13 7.76 26.15
C LYS A 59 -21.42 8.58 26.07
N GLY A 60 -22.56 7.91 25.95
CA GLY A 60 -23.87 8.53 26.06
C GLY A 60 -24.22 8.86 27.52
N GLY A 61 -24.80 10.04 27.76
CA GLY A 61 -25.31 10.43 29.06
C GLY A 61 -26.61 9.68 29.40
N LYS A 62 -26.96 9.55 30.70
CA LYS A 62 -28.25 8.98 31.10
C LYS A 62 -29.37 9.82 30.48
N LYS A 63 -30.23 9.18 29.66
CA LYS A 63 -31.37 9.77 28.91
C LYS A 63 -31.03 10.56 27.62
N SER A 64 -29.84 10.43 27.03
CA SER A 64 -29.56 11.03 25.70
C SER A 64 -29.85 10.05 24.54
N LYS A 65 -30.50 10.51 23.48
CA LYS A 65 -30.58 9.79 22.19
C LYS A 65 -29.27 10.00 21.43
N GLN A 66 -28.58 8.92 21.09
CA GLN A 66 -27.31 8.96 20.38
C GLN A 66 -27.52 8.44 18.96
N TYR A 67 -27.22 9.27 17.97
CA TYR A 67 -27.34 8.92 16.56
C TYR A 67 -25.93 8.87 15.95
N GLN A 68 -25.53 7.74 15.39
CA GLN A 68 -24.29 7.59 14.64
C GLN A 68 -24.63 7.29 13.17
N SER A 69 -24.03 8.04 12.25
CA SER A 69 -24.31 7.99 10.81
C SER A 69 -23.90 6.68 10.11
N ALA A 70 -23.56 5.62 10.86
CA ALA A 70 -23.03 4.35 10.35
C ALA A 70 -23.81 3.10 10.83
N GLY A 71 -24.99 3.28 11.42
CA GLY A 71 -25.88 2.19 11.85
C GLY A 71 -25.98 1.97 13.36
N ASP A 72 -26.77 0.97 13.76
CA ASP A 72 -27.12 0.69 15.15
C ASP A 72 -25.91 0.30 16.01
N MET A 73 -25.77 0.96 17.17
CA MET A 73 -24.82 0.56 18.21
C MET A 73 -25.50 -0.42 19.18
N THR A 74 -25.09 -1.69 19.17
CA THR A 74 -25.43 -2.61 20.27
C THR A 74 -24.59 -2.28 21.50
N ILE A 75 -25.18 -1.56 22.46
CA ILE A 75 -24.57 -1.35 23.78
C ILE A 75 -24.72 -2.65 24.57
N LYS A 76 -23.62 -3.40 24.74
CA LYS A 76 -23.59 -4.50 25.71
C LYS A 76 -23.27 -3.93 27.10
N LYS A 77 -24.10 -4.28 28.08
CA LYS A 77 -23.98 -3.88 29.47
C LYS A 77 -22.89 -4.67 30.19
#